data_AF-A0A921HLV3-F1
#
_entry.id   AF-A0A921HLV3-F1
#
_cell.length_a   1.000
_cell.length_b   1.000
_cell.length_c   1.000
_cell.angle_alpha   90.00
_cell.angle_beta   90.00
_cell.angle_gamma   90.00
#
_symmetry.space_group_name_H-M   'P 1'
#
loop_
_entity.id
_entity.type
_entity.pdbx_description
1 polymer ?
#
loop_
_entity_poly.entity_id
_entity_poly.type
_entity_poly.pdbx_seq_one_letter_code
_entity_poly.pdbx_strand_id
1 'polypeptide(L)'
;SKLDIRADMNDGTQIEIEVQILPFKLMAERSLYYWSKMYAEQLGKSERYKKLKKTIAINLLNFDYLTDEKDWHNIYTLLNTKSYRKLTDHMEIHFVEIPKFKLKDIRKMRASETWIAYFSGNYDDKELEELSMNKPIMKEVMDFERSFLMDKIQRREYEQREKALRDYYSYMGESYEDGKLDGIKETALNLLHLGANMEMIIKATGLSENEIRNLQSPKE
;
A
#
# COMPACT_ATOMS: atom_id res chain seq x y z
N SER A 1 -7.01 4.81 4.31
CA SER A 1 -6.84 4.72 5.77
C SER A 1 -5.50 4.06 6.08
N LYS A 2 -4.83 4.50 7.15
CA LYS A 2 -3.47 4.12 7.57
C LYS A 2 -3.50 3.74 9.05
N LEU A 3 -2.87 2.63 9.42
CA LEU A 3 -2.68 2.21 10.81
C LEU A 3 -1.19 1.98 11.04
N ASP A 4 -0.64 2.63 12.06
CA ASP A 4 0.76 2.45 12.48
C ASP A 4 0.79 1.78 13.86
N ILE A 5 1.58 0.71 13.98
CA ILE A 5 1.83 0.01 15.23
C ILE A 5 3.33 0.02 15.48
N ARG A 6 3.76 0.46 16.66
CA ARG A 6 5.14 0.33 17.12
C ARG A 6 5.22 -0.77 18.17
N ALA A 7 6.20 -1.66 18.02
CA ALA A 7 6.46 -2.76 18.93
C ALA A 7 7.95 -2.80 19.31
N ASP A 8 8.23 -3.08 20.58
CA ASP A 8 9.57 -3.33 21.08
C ASP A 8 9.72 -4.82 21.41
N MET A 9 10.76 -5.45 20.85
CA MET A 9 11.10 -6.85 21.12
C MET A 9 11.96 -6.97 22.39
N ASN A 10 11.97 -8.18 22.96
CA ASN A 10 12.75 -8.48 24.18
C ASN A 10 14.26 -8.24 24.03
N ASP A 11 14.80 -8.29 22.81
CA ASP A 11 16.22 -8.03 22.51
C ASP A 11 16.54 -6.52 22.27
N GLY A 12 15.51 -5.68 22.30
CA GLY A 12 15.55 -4.25 22.04
C GLY A 12 15.31 -3.87 20.57
N THR A 13 15.06 -4.83 19.68
CA THR A 13 14.68 -4.54 18.29
C THR A 13 13.37 -3.75 18.26
N GLN A 14 13.35 -2.65 17.50
CA GLN A 14 12.15 -1.84 17.30
C GLN A 14 11.49 -2.20 15.97
N ILE A 15 10.18 -2.39 15.99
CA ILE A 15 9.39 -2.74 14.82
C ILE A 15 8.28 -1.71 14.63
N GLU A 16 8.18 -1.20 13.41
CA GLU A 16 7.08 -0.39 12.94
C GLU A 16 6.29 -1.21 11.92
N ILE A 17 4.98 -1.31 12.11
CA ILE A 17 4.07 -1.99 11.19
C ILE A 17 3.09 -0.96 10.67
N GLU A 18 3.16 -0.68 9.37
CA GLU A 18 2.26 0.23 8.67
C GLU A 18 1.31 -0.60 7.79
N VAL A 19 0.01 -0.47 8.04
CA VAL A 19 -1.04 -1.07 7.20
C VAL A 19 -1.59 0.00 6.26
N GLN A 20 -1.45 -0.24 4.96
CA GLN A 20 -1.83 0.70 3.91
C GLN A 20 -2.84 0.04 2.95
N ILE A 21 -4.06 0.58 2.95
CA ILE A 21 -5.15 0.10 2.10
C ILE A 21 -5.16 0.77 0.72
N LEU A 22 -4.81 2.07 0.69
CA LEU A 22 -4.85 2.87 -0.54
C LEU A 22 -3.46 3.00 -1.15
N PRO A 23 -3.29 2.89 -2.48
CA PRO A 23 -2.02 3.09 -3.14
C PRO A 23 -1.39 4.44 -2.80
N PHE A 24 -0.08 4.44 -2.57
CA PHE A 24 0.71 5.64 -2.36
C PHE A 24 2.00 5.52 -3.18
N LYS A 25 2.33 6.53 -3.99
CA LYS A 25 3.46 6.42 -4.93
C LYS A 25 4.81 6.41 -4.21
N LEU A 26 4.94 7.19 -3.13
CA LEU A 26 6.20 7.38 -2.41
C LEU A 26 6.32 6.45 -1.19
N MET A 27 5.84 5.20 -1.34
CA MET A 27 5.88 4.21 -0.25
C MET A 27 7.32 3.96 0.19
N ALA A 28 8.24 3.68 -0.74
CA ALA A 28 9.64 3.41 -0.40
C ALA A 28 10.31 4.56 0.36
N GLU A 29 10.14 5.81 -0.10
CA GLU A 29 10.69 7.00 0.55
C GLU A 29 10.07 7.21 1.92
N ARG A 30 8.76 7.00 2.05
CA ARG A 30 8.04 7.14 3.32
C ARG A 30 8.50 6.08 4.34
N SER A 31 8.58 4.82 3.94
CA SER A 31 9.06 3.74 4.80
C SER A 31 10.50 3.98 5.26
N LEU A 32 11.37 4.46 4.36
CA LEU A 32 12.74 4.81 4.70
C LEU A 32 12.79 5.98 5.70
N TYR A 33 11.96 7.01 5.50
CA TYR A 33 11.86 8.15 6.40
C TYR A 33 11.47 7.71 7.81
N TYR A 34 10.37 6.96 7.97
CA TYR A 34 9.92 6.53 9.29
C TYR A 34 10.87 5.54 9.95
N TRP A 35 11.43 4.60 9.20
CA TRP A 35 12.50 3.73 9.67
C TRP A 35 13.67 4.54 10.23
N SER A 36 14.15 5.55 9.48
CA SER A 36 15.30 6.38 9.88
C SER A 36 15.01 7.20 11.13
N LYS A 37 13.79 7.73 11.24
CA LYS A 37 13.32 8.48 12.40
C LYS A 37 13.28 7.58 13.64
N MET A 38 12.70 6.39 13.52
CA MET A 38 12.65 5.41 14.62
C MET A 38 14.06 5.02 15.09
N TYR A 39 14.98 4.76 14.16
CA TYR A 39 16.37 4.42 14.48
C TYR A 39 17.11 5.59 15.17
N ALA A 40 16.91 6.82 14.70
CA ALA A 40 17.54 8.01 15.28
C ALA A 40 17.02 8.32 16.70
N GLU A 41 15.72 8.16 16.94
CA GLU A 41 15.07 8.41 18.23
C GLU A 41 15.56 7.50 19.36
N GLN A 42 16.26 6.40 19.07
CA GLN A 42 16.84 5.52 20.07
C GLN A 42 17.99 6.16 20.85
N LEU A 43 18.63 7.21 20.31
CA LEU A 43 19.77 7.86 20.94
C LEU A 43 19.44 9.26 21.44
N GLY A 44 19.62 9.44 22.74
CA GLY A 44 19.62 10.76 23.37
C GLY A 44 20.93 11.52 23.18
N LYS A 45 20.93 12.77 23.65
CA LYS A 45 22.13 13.63 23.64
C LYS A 45 23.27 12.97 24.43
N SER A 46 24.47 12.96 23.84
CA SER A 46 25.71 12.40 24.43
C SER A 46 25.73 10.88 24.63
N GLU A 47 24.81 10.14 24.03
CA GLU A 47 24.80 8.67 24.09
C GLU A 47 25.71 8.04 23.02
N ARG A 48 26.19 6.82 23.29
CA ARG A 48 27.09 6.08 22.40
C ARG A 48 26.31 5.22 21.40
N TYR A 49 26.75 5.18 20.14
CA TYR A 49 26.14 4.37 19.08
C TYR A 49 25.98 2.88 19.38
N LYS A 50 26.74 2.32 20.35
CA LYS A 50 26.58 0.92 20.80
C LYS A 50 25.18 0.64 21.40
N LYS A 51 24.43 1.68 21.78
CA LYS A 51 23.04 1.54 22.25
C LYS A 51 22.05 1.27 21.12
N LEU A 52 22.39 1.62 19.86
CA LEU A 52 21.50 1.41 18.72
C LEU A 52 21.17 -0.07 18.56
N LYS A 53 19.89 -0.33 18.38
CA LYS A 53 19.28 -1.63 18.15
C LYS A 53 18.70 -1.70 16.76
N LYS A 54 18.59 -2.93 16.27
CA LYS A 54 17.95 -3.22 15.00
C LYS A 54 16.56 -2.59 14.92
N THR A 55 16.23 -2.09 13.74
CA THR A 55 14.97 -1.42 13.45
C THR A 55 14.38 -2.05 12.19
N ILE A 56 13.12 -2.46 12.26
CA ILE A 56 12.41 -3.13 11.18
C ILE A 56 11.16 -2.30 10.86
N ALA A 57 10.99 -1.92 9.59
CA ALA A 57 9.74 -1.37 9.10
C ALA A 57 9.00 -2.44 8.29
N ILE A 58 7.72 -2.65 8.54
CA ILE A 58 6.87 -3.63 7.84
C ILE A 58 5.71 -2.89 7.20
N ASN A 59 5.68 -2.86 5.87
CA ASN A 59 4.61 -2.28 5.09
C ASN A 59 3.66 -3.40 4.64
N LEU A 60 2.48 -3.47 5.25
CA LEU A 60 1.42 -4.40 4.87
C LEU A 60 0.48 -3.71 3.88
N LEU A 61 0.50 -4.16 2.62
CA LEU A 61 -0.16 -3.49 1.49
C LEU A 61 -1.30 -4.34 0.94
N ASN A 62 -2.44 -3.68 0.66
CA ASN A 62 -3.57 -4.29 -0.04
C ASN A 62 -3.57 -4.01 -1.55
N PHE A 63 -2.41 -3.73 -2.13
CA PHE A 63 -2.22 -3.42 -3.55
C PHE A 63 -0.82 -3.87 -4.01
N ASP A 64 -0.63 -3.95 -5.32
CA ASP A 64 0.68 -4.20 -5.94
C ASP A 64 1.44 -2.87 -6.07
N TYR A 65 2.59 -2.79 -5.41
CA TYR A 65 3.52 -1.67 -5.42
C TYR A 65 4.83 -2.03 -6.13
N LEU A 66 5.40 -3.20 -5.83
CA LEU A 66 6.67 -3.67 -6.38
C LEU A 66 6.43 -4.49 -7.64
N THR A 67 6.10 -3.83 -8.75
CA THR A 67 5.69 -4.51 -10.00
C THR A 67 6.76 -5.43 -10.59
N ASP A 68 8.03 -5.19 -10.27
CA ASP A 68 9.16 -6.01 -10.71
C ASP A 68 9.38 -7.26 -9.83
N GLU A 69 8.80 -7.27 -8.63
CA GLU A 69 8.92 -8.37 -7.67
C GLU A 69 7.70 -9.30 -7.71
N LYS A 70 7.97 -10.59 -7.87
CA LYS A 70 6.92 -11.63 -7.95
C LYS A 70 6.47 -12.14 -6.58
N ASP A 71 7.35 -12.09 -5.59
CA ASP A 71 7.07 -12.60 -4.27
C ASP A 71 6.18 -11.62 -3.49
N TRP A 72 5.30 -12.17 -2.65
CA TRP A 72 4.40 -11.39 -1.79
C TRP A 72 5.12 -10.75 -0.60
N HIS A 73 6.33 -11.23 -0.26
CA HIS A 73 7.13 -10.72 0.85
C HIS A 73 8.54 -10.41 0.38
N ASN A 74 8.85 -9.11 0.29
CA ASN A 74 10.15 -8.60 -0.12
C ASN A 74 10.83 -7.90 1.06
N ILE A 75 12.14 -8.11 1.22
CA ILE A 75 12.93 -7.55 2.33
C ILE A 75 14.11 -6.77 1.75
N TYR A 76 14.16 -5.48 2.05
CA TYR A 76 15.25 -4.59 1.65
C TYR A 76 16.20 -4.37 2.82
N THR A 77 17.50 -4.50 2.55
CA THR A 77 18.59 -4.35 3.54
C THR A 77 19.79 -3.61 2.93
N LEU A 78 20.76 -3.20 3.76
CA LEU A 78 21.93 -2.46 3.31
C LEU A 78 23.05 -3.40 2.84
N LEU A 79 23.25 -3.49 1.52
CA LEU A 79 24.18 -4.41 0.88
C LEU A 79 25.31 -3.68 0.15
N ASN A 80 26.49 -4.29 0.14
CA ASN A 80 27.59 -3.86 -0.74
C ASN A 80 27.23 -4.14 -2.21
N THR A 81 27.41 -3.16 -3.09
CA THR A 81 26.97 -3.24 -4.50
C THR A 81 27.69 -4.27 -5.36
N LYS A 82 28.90 -4.70 -4.99
CA LYS A 82 29.68 -5.69 -5.76
C LYS A 82 29.59 -7.09 -5.17
N SER A 83 29.73 -7.19 -3.85
CA SER A 83 29.80 -8.49 -3.14
C SER A 83 28.45 -8.94 -2.57
N TYR A 84 27.44 -8.07 -2.56
CA TYR A 84 26.14 -8.29 -1.93
C TYR A 84 26.21 -8.67 -0.44
N ARG A 85 27.33 -8.38 0.23
CA ARG A 85 27.49 -8.59 1.67
C ARG A 85 26.75 -7.50 2.44
N LYS A 86 26.04 -7.89 3.51
CA LYS A 86 25.41 -6.96 4.44
C LYS A 86 26.46 -6.12 5.17
N LEU A 87 26.25 -4.81 5.23
CA LEU A 87 27.11 -3.91 6.01
C LEU A 87 26.80 -4.01 7.51
N THR A 88 25.52 -4.14 7.85
CA THR A 88 24.97 -4.27 9.20
C THR A 88 23.62 -4.99 9.13
N ASP A 89 23.14 -5.55 10.25
CA ASP A 89 21.78 -6.12 10.35
C ASP A 89 20.73 -5.12 10.88
N HIS A 90 21.16 -3.89 11.21
CA HIS A 90 20.33 -2.94 11.94
C HIS A 90 19.12 -2.40 11.15
N MET A 91 19.09 -2.61 9.82
CA MET A 91 18.08 -2.06 8.92
C MET A 91 17.40 -3.16 8.11
N GLU A 92 16.09 -3.28 8.27
CA GLU A 92 15.21 -4.07 7.40
C GLU A 92 13.94 -3.29 7.07
N ILE A 93 13.56 -3.26 5.80
CA ILE A 93 12.27 -2.72 5.35
C ILE A 93 11.56 -3.82 4.57
N HIS A 94 10.41 -4.23 5.08
CA HIS A 94 9.60 -5.32 4.54
C HIS A 94 8.45 -4.72 3.76
N PHE A 95 8.21 -5.26 2.57
CA PHE A 95 6.99 -5.05 1.79
C PHE A 95 6.23 -6.37 1.73
N VAL A 96 5.02 -6.36 2.27
CA VAL A 96 4.12 -7.51 2.33
C VAL A 96 2.88 -7.17 1.52
N GLU A 97 2.83 -7.65 0.29
CA GLU A 97 1.80 -7.34 -0.71
C GLU A 97 0.75 -8.46 -0.71
N ILE A 98 -0.32 -8.26 0.05
CA ILE A 98 -1.40 -9.24 0.25
C ILE A 98 -1.96 -9.78 -1.08
N PRO A 99 -2.21 -8.95 -2.13
CA PRO A 99 -2.77 -9.45 -3.39
C PRO A 99 -1.87 -10.44 -4.15
N LYS A 100 -0.56 -10.45 -3.89
CA LYS A 100 0.38 -11.41 -4.50
C LYS A 100 0.39 -12.76 -3.77
N PHE A 101 -0.15 -12.81 -2.56
CA PHE A 101 -0.18 -14.02 -1.75
C PHE A 101 -1.14 -15.05 -2.36
N LYS A 102 -0.64 -16.26 -2.57
CA LYS A 102 -1.44 -17.40 -3.05
C LYS A 102 -1.40 -18.50 -2.01
N LEU A 103 -2.58 -19.00 -1.62
CA LEU A 103 -2.66 -20.11 -0.67
C LEU A 103 -1.84 -21.30 -1.19
N LYS A 104 -1.14 -21.95 -0.26
CA LYS A 104 -0.57 -23.28 -0.45
C LYS A 104 -1.38 -24.27 0.41
N ASP A 105 -0.87 -25.48 0.58
CA ASP A 105 -1.40 -26.45 1.54
C ASP A 105 -1.51 -25.82 2.94
N ILE A 106 -2.76 -25.61 3.39
CA ILE A 106 -3.15 -25.00 4.68
C ILE A 106 -2.37 -25.61 5.85
N ARG A 107 -2.11 -26.92 5.79
CA ARG A 107 -1.46 -27.68 6.86
C ARG A 107 0.04 -27.41 6.98
N LYS A 108 0.64 -26.80 5.96
CA LYS A 108 2.08 -26.50 5.90
C LYS A 108 2.38 -25.00 6.02
N MET A 109 1.37 -24.19 6.30
CA MET A 109 1.52 -22.74 6.38
C MET A 109 2.32 -22.33 7.62
N ARG A 110 3.22 -21.37 7.42
CA ARG A 110 3.87 -20.64 8.49
C ARG A 110 2.87 -19.71 9.16
N ALA A 111 3.11 -19.34 10.41
CA ALA A 111 2.25 -18.41 11.14
C ALA A 111 2.05 -17.07 10.40
N SER A 112 3.10 -16.55 9.76
CA SER A 112 3.01 -15.34 8.93
C SER A 112 2.07 -15.53 7.74
N GLU A 113 2.14 -16.68 7.06
CA GLU A 113 1.25 -16.99 5.91
C GLU A 113 -0.20 -17.12 6.38
N THR A 114 -0.45 -17.65 7.58
CA THR A 114 -1.80 -17.72 8.17
C THR A 114 -2.38 -16.31 8.38
N TRP A 115 -1.58 -15.36 8.88
CA TRP A 115 -1.99 -13.97 9.01
C TRP A 115 -2.29 -13.31 7.67
N ILE A 116 -1.45 -13.52 6.66
CA ILE A 116 -1.69 -12.95 5.32
C ILE A 116 -2.93 -13.55 4.66
N ALA A 117 -3.15 -14.86 4.82
CA ALA A 117 -4.36 -15.51 4.34
C ALA A 117 -5.62 -14.89 4.99
N TYR A 118 -5.60 -14.74 6.31
CA TYR A 118 -6.69 -14.10 7.06
C TYR A 118 -6.96 -12.66 6.58
N PHE A 119 -5.92 -11.83 6.48
CA PHE A 119 -6.09 -10.43 6.01
C PHE A 119 -6.49 -10.29 4.54
N SER A 120 -6.28 -11.32 3.71
CA SER A 120 -6.64 -11.26 2.29
C SER A 120 -8.14 -11.26 2.04
N GLY A 121 -8.95 -11.78 2.97
CA GLY A 121 -10.41 -11.89 2.80
C GLY A 121 -10.86 -12.81 1.65
N ASN A 122 -9.93 -13.58 1.06
CA ASN A 122 -10.19 -14.43 -0.11
C ASN A 122 -10.64 -15.86 0.25
N TYR A 123 -10.73 -16.20 1.54
CA TYR A 123 -11.02 -17.54 2.03
C TYR A 123 -12.31 -17.52 2.85
N ASP A 124 -13.09 -18.59 2.75
CA ASP A 124 -14.35 -18.68 3.48
C ASP A 124 -14.15 -19.01 4.97
N ASP A 125 -15.22 -18.85 5.76
CA ASP A 125 -15.18 -19.11 7.20
C ASP A 125 -14.72 -20.53 7.54
N LYS A 126 -14.96 -21.53 6.68
CA LYS A 126 -14.54 -22.91 6.93
C LYS A 126 -13.05 -23.08 6.70
N GLU A 127 -12.51 -22.48 5.64
CA GLU A 127 -11.08 -22.45 5.34
C GLU A 127 -10.31 -21.70 6.44
N LEU A 128 -10.85 -20.57 6.92
CA LEU A 128 -10.29 -19.81 8.05
C LEU A 128 -10.43 -20.55 9.38
N GLU A 129 -11.52 -21.29 9.60
CA GLU A 129 -11.67 -22.15 10.77
C GLU A 129 -10.66 -23.32 10.76
N GLU A 130 -10.41 -23.95 9.60
CA GLU A 130 -9.36 -25.00 9.47
C GLU A 130 -7.95 -24.43 9.74
N LEU A 131 -7.68 -23.21 9.27
CA LEU A 131 -6.46 -22.46 9.63
C LEU A 131 -6.35 -22.23 11.14
N SER A 132 -7.48 -21.94 11.79
CA SER A 132 -7.57 -21.59 13.22
C SER A 132 -7.52 -22.81 14.16
N MET A 133 -7.98 -23.98 13.70
CA MET A 133 -7.92 -25.22 14.48
C MET A 133 -6.49 -25.60 14.90
N ASN A 134 -5.48 -25.15 14.15
CA ASN A 134 -4.08 -25.42 14.44
C ASN A 134 -3.36 -24.26 15.16
N LYS A 135 -4.03 -23.13 15.42
CA LYS A 135 -3.43 -21.89 15.96
C LYS A 135 -4.42 -21.20 16.93
N PRO A 136 -4.27 -21.38 18.27
CA PRO A 136 -5.19 -20.82 19.26
C PRO A 136 -5.46 -19.32 19.12
N ILE A 137 -4.43 -18.53 18.82
CA ILE A 137 -4.56 -17.08 18.65
C ILE A 137 -5.47 -16.69 17.49
N MET A 138 -5.52 -17.49 16.42
CA MET A 138 -6.36 -17.17 15.27
C MET A 138 -7.84 -17.39 15.58
N LYS A 139 -8.15 -18.39 16.42
CA LYS A 139 -9.49 -18.59 16.94
C LYS A 139 -9.95 -17.39 17.79
N GLU A 140 -9.09 -16.91 18.69
CA GLU A 140 -9.39 -15.73 19.52
C GLU A 140 -9.65 -14.48 18.66
N VAL A 141 -8.88 -14.30 17.58
CA VAL A 141 -9.06 -13.20 16.63
C VAL A 141 -10.41 -13.30 15.90
N MET A 142 -10.78 -14.49 15.40
CA MET A 142 -12.07 -14.69 14.73
C MET A 142 -13.25 -14.48 15.69
N ASP A 143 -13.16 -14.97 16.92
CA ASP A 143 -14.19 -14.78 17.94
C ASP A 143 -14.32 -13.28 18.30
N PHE A 144 -13.20 -12.58 18.43
CA PHE A 144 -13.18 -11.13 18.64
C PHE A 144 -13.82 -10.38 17.47
N GLU A 145 -13.46 -10.70 16.22
CA GLU A 145 -14.04 -10.08 15.03
C GLU A 145 -15.56 -10.28 14.97
N ARG A 146 -16.04 -11.50 15.23
CA ARG A 146 -17.49 -11.79 15.31
C ARG A 146 -18.16 -10.92 16.38
N SER A 147 -17.55 -10.78 17.56
CA SER A 147 -18.08 -9.93 18.63
C SER A 147 -18.09 -8.44 18.25
N PHE A 148 -17.03 -7.97 17.59
CA PHE A 148 -16.89 -6.59 17.10
C PHE A 148 -17.97 -6.24 16.08
N LEU A 149 -18.26 -7.16 15.15
CA LEU A 149 -19.31 -6.97 14.13
C LEU A 149 -20.74 -6.99 14.71
N MET A 150 -20.93 -7.59 15.89
CA MET A 150 -22.22 -7.56 16.60
C MET A 150 -22.44 -6.26 17.39
N ASP A 151 -21.38 -5.53 17.73
CA ASP A 151 -21.49 -4.22 18.37
C ASP A 151 -21.94 -3.17 17.35
N LYS A 152 -23.11 -2.57 17.59
CA LYS A 152 -23.72 -1.60 16.67
C LYS A 152 -22.90 -0.32 16.49
N ILE A 153 -22.18 0.13 17.52
CA ILE A 153 -21.38 1.35 17.46
C ILE A 153 -20.15 1.07 16.62
N GLN A 154 -19.41 0.00 16.95
CA GLN A 154 -18.20 -0.40 16.22
C GLN A 154 -18.49 -0.74 14.76
N ARG A 155 -19.58 -1.46 14.50
CA ARG A 155 -20.05 -1.73 13.14
C ARG A 155 -20.35 -0.45 12.36
N ARG A 156 -20.98 0.55 12.98
CA ARG A 156 -21.29 1.83 12.31
C ARG A 156 -20.03 2.63 11.99
N GLU A 157 -18.99 2.57 12.83
CA GLU A 157 -17.69 3.18 12.55
C GLU A 157 -16.98 2.49 11.39
N TYR A 158 -17.03 1.15 11.36
CA TYR A 158 -16.52 0.36 10.25
C TYR A 158 -17.22 0.70 8.92
N GLU A 159 -18.56 0.72 8.90
CA GLU A 159 -19.36 1.07 7.71
C GLU A 159 -19.05 2.50 7.21
N GLN A 160 -18.80 3.45 8.12
CA GLN A 160 -18.38 4.81 7.74
C GLN A 160 -16.99 4.84 7.10
N ARG A 161 -16.05 4.03 7.60
CA ARG A 161 -14.70 3.92 7.03
C ARG A 161 -14.74 3.29 5.64
N GLU A 162 -15.56 2.25 5.46
CA GLU A 162 -15.82 1.63 4.16
C GLU A 162 -16.45 2.62 3.16
N LYS A 163 -17.44 3.40 3.62
CA LYS A 163 -18.03 4.48 2.81
C LYS A 163 -16.97 5.51 2.39
N ALA A 164 -16.14 5.97 3.32
CA ALA A 164 -15.08 6.94 3.03
C ALA A 164 -14.05 6.40 2.02
N LEU A 165 -13.71 5.11 2.10
CA LEU A 165 -12.85 4.46 1.11
C LEU A 165 -13.51 4.42 -0.27
N ARG A 166 -14.80 4.05 -0.33
CA ARG A 166 -15.57 4.03 -1.59
C ARG A 166 -15.65 5.42 -2.21
N ASP A 167 -16.00 6.43 -1.40
CA ASP A 167 -16.07 7.82 -1.85
C ASP A 167 -14.70 8.28 -2.39
N TYR A 168 -13.60 7.96 -1.70
CA TYR A 168 -12.25 8.27 -2.19
C TYR A 168 -11.95 7.62 -3.54
N TYR A 169 -12.28 6.34 -3.74
CA TYR A 169 -12.06 5.68 -5.03
C TYR A 169 -12.90 6.29 -6.15
N SER A 170 -14.15 6.66 -5.88
CA SER A 170 -14.99 7.37 -6.84
C SER A 170 -14.36 8.71 -7.22
N TYR A 171 -13.96 9.53 -6.24
CA TYR A 171 -13.32 10.82 -6.50
C TYR A 171 -11.99 10.71 -7.24
N MET A 172 -11.17 9.70 -6.90
CA MET A 172 -9.91 9.45 -7.60
C MET A 172 -10.14 9.01 -9.05
N GLY A 173 -11.18 8.20 -9.29
CA GLY A 173 -11.60 7.80 -10.63
C GLY A 173 -12.02 9.01 -11.46
N GLU A 174 -12.92 9.85 -10.93
CA GLU A 174 -13.36 11.09 -11.56
C GLU A 174 -12.17 12.04 -11.85
N SER A 175 -11.31 12.27 -10.85
CA SER A 175 -10.12 13.13 -11.00
C SER A 175 -9.15 12.62 -12.06
N TYR A 176 -9.01 11.30 -12.19
CA TYR A 176 -8.17 10.68 -13.22
C TYR A 176 -8.79 10.84 -14.62
N GLU A 177 -10.11 10.66 -14.75
CA GLU A 177 -10.83 10.87 -16.00
C GLU A 177 -10.77 12.34 -16.45
N ASP A 178 -11.00 13.28 -15.52
CA ASP A 178 -10.86 14.71 -15.77
C ASP A 178 -9.44 15.07 -16.20
N GLY A 179 -8.42 14.59 -15.48
CA GLY A 179 -7.02 14.82 -15.84
C GLY A 179 -6.65 14.24 -17.20
N LYS A 180 -7.21 13.08 -17.57
CA LYS A 180 -7.03 12.51 -18.91
C LYS A 180 -7.70 13.36 -19.97
N LEU A 181 -8.93 13.83 -19.74
CA LEU A 181 -9.64 14.72 -20.64
C LEU A 181 -8.89 16.04 -20.83
N ASP A 182 -8.37 16.62 -19.76
CA ASP A 182 -7.59 17.85 -19.82
C ASP A 182 -6.29 17.66 -20.59
N GLY A 183 -5.58 16.53 -20.41
CA GLY A 183 -4.41 16.19 -21.23
C GLY A 183 -4.75 15.98 -22.73
N ILE A 184 -5.90 15.40 -23.04
CA ILE A 184 -6.40 15.27 -24.42
C ILE A 184 -6.70 16.64 -25.01
N LYS A 185 -7.34 17.54 -24.25
CA LYS A 185 -7.62 18.92 -24.68
C LYS A 185 -6.35 19.73 -24.86
N GLU A 186 -5.37 19.61 -23.96
CA GLU A 186 -4.07 20.26 -24.07
C GLU A 186 -3.31 19.77 -25.31
N THR A 187 -3.36 18.46 -25.60
CA THR A 187 -2.81 17.89 -26.83
C THR A 187 -3.48 18.47 -28.07
N ALA A 188 -4.82 18.60 -28.06
CA ALA A 188 -5.57 19.21 -29.16
C ALA A 188 -5.15 20.68 -29.39
N LEU A 189 -5.03 21.47 -28.33
CA LEU A 189 -4.58 22.87 -28.39
C LEU A 189 -3.16 22.99 -28.94
N ASN A 190 -2.24 22.15 -28.48
CA ASN A 190 -0.85 22.13 -28.96
C ASN A 190 -0.78 21.78 -30.46
N LEU A 191 -1.57 20.80 -30.92
CA LEU A 191 -1.64 20.46 -32.34
C LEU A 191 -2.25 21.58 -33.19
N LEU A 192 -3.27 22.28 -32.69
CA LEU A 192 -3.82 23.47 -33.34
C LEU A 192 -2.77 24.57 -33.47
N HIS A 193 -2.00 24.85 -32.42
CA HIS A 193 -0.91 25.84 -32.46
C HIS A 193 0.21 25.46 -33.43
N LEU A 194 0.46 24.16 -33.62
CA LEU A 194 1.42 23.65 -34.60
C LEU A 194 0.88 23.64 -36.05
N GLY A 195 -0.36 24.08 -36.27
CA GLY A 195 -0.98 24.15 -37.58
C GLY A 195 -1.41 22.78 -38.13
N ALA A 196 -1.60 21.77 -37.28
CA ALA A 196 -2.16 20.48 -37.69
C ALA A 196 -3.60 20.66 -38.19
N ASN A 197 -3.97 19.88 -39.21
CA ASN A 197 -5.33 19.93 -39.76
C ASN A 197 -6.34 19.24 -38.83
N MET A 198 -7.62 19.61 -38.94
CA MET A 198 -8.68 19.11 -38.08
C MET A 198 -8.79 17.58 -38.07
N GLU A 199 -8.64 16.94 -39.23
CA GLU A 199 -8.73 15.48 -39.36
C GLU A 199 -7.63 14.77 -38.55
N MET A 200 -6.40 15.29 -38.57
CA MET A 200 -5.28 14.76 -37.80
C MET A 200 -5.48 14.94 -36.30
N ILE A 201 -6.06 16.06 -35.87
CA ILE A 201 -6.34 16.34 -34.45
C ILE A 201 -7.43 15.42 -33.92
N ILE A 202 -8.53 15.26 -34.67
CA ILE A 202 -9.60 14.31 -34.35
C ILE A 202 -9.02 12.90 -34.21
N LYS A 203 -8.17 12.48 -35.15
CA LYS A 203 -7.54 11.16 -35.13
C LYS A 203 -6.58 10.96 -33.95
N ALA A 204 -5.84 12.00 -33.56
CA ALA A 204 -4.86 11.93 -32.47
C ALA A 204 -5.50 12.00 -31.07
N THR A 205 -6.60 12.74 -30.93
CA THR A 205 -7.20 13.07 -29.63
C THR A 205 -8.52 12.33 -29.37
N GLY A 206 -9.20 11.87 -30.43
CA GLY A 206 -10.53 11.26 -30.35
C GLY A 206 -11.66 12.28 -30.11
N LEU A 207 -11.36 13.58 -30.04
CA LEU A 207 -12.36 14.63 -29.88
C LEU A 207 -13.13 14.87 -31.20
N SER A 208 -14.39 15.26 -31.08
CA SER A 208 -15.19 15.73 -32.21
C SER A 208 -14.75 17.11 -32.70
N GLU A 209 -15.08 17.44 -33.94
CA GLU A 209 -14.81 18.75 -34.52
C GLU A 209 -15.42 19.90 -33.70
N ASN A 210 -16.62 19.72 -33.15
CA ASN A 210 -17.28 20.72 -32.30
C ASN A 210 -16.52 20.93 -30.97
N GLU A 211 -16.03 19.86 -30.35
CA GLU A 211 -15.24 19.95 -29.11
C GLU A 211 -13.92 20.70 -29.37
N ILE A 212 -13.24 20.40 -30.47
CA ILE A 212 -11.98 21.07 -30.85
C ILE A 212 -12.22 22.57 -31.14
N ARG A 213 -13.32 22.91 -31.84
CA ARG A 213 -13.69 24.31 -32.11
C ARG A 213 -14.02 25.07 -30.82
N ASN A 214 -14.70 24.42 -29.87
CA ASN A 214 -15.02 25.02 -28.58
C ASN A 214 -13.76 25.28 -27.72
N LEU A 215 -12.67 24.53 -27.92
CA LEU A 215 -11.38 24.80 -27.26
C LEU A 215 -10.71 26.09 -27.76
N GLN A 216 -11.05 26.57 -28.95
CA GLN A 216 -10.54 27.83 -29.51
C GLN A 216 -11.33 29.06 -29.03
N SER A 217 -12.56 28.86 -28.54
CA SER A 217 -13.39 29.93 -28.01
C SER A 217 -12.87 30.33 -26.62
N PRO A 218 -12.55 31.61 -26.36
CA PRO A 218 -12.12 32.03 -25.02
C PRO A 218 -13.24 31.71 -24.01
N LYS A 219 -12.87 31.13 -22.86
CA LYS A 219 -13.77 31.03 -21.72
C LYS A 219 -14.09 32.45 -21.25
N GLU A 220 -15.35 32.86 -21.34
CA GLU A 220 -15.88 34.08 -20.69
C GLU A 220 -15.73 34.03 -19.17
#